data_AF-A0A7W6DYQ0-F1
#
_entry.id   AF-A0A7W6DYQ0-F1
#
_cell.length_a   1.000
_cell.length_b   1.000
_cell.length_c   1.000
_cell.angle_alpha   90.00
_cell.angle_beta   90.00
_cell.angle_gamma   90.00
#
_symmetry.space_group_name_H-M   'P 1'
#
loop_
_entity.id
_entity.type
_entity.pdbx_description
1 polymer ?
#
loop_
_entity_poly.entity_id
_entity_poly.type
_entity_poly.pdbx_seq_one_letter_code
_entity_poly.pdbx_strand_id
1 'polypeptide(L)'
;MKRRTKSSSPEPVALGKPEMALWRRLGAELSDGVFDRFDSFEAALGAALDAFTAEERAALQGIISGLAADGDARDAWAASGAEIGFGGPRDARMALLMLLEAAKAKA
;
A
#
# COMPACT_ATOMS: atom_id res chain seq x y z
N MET A 1 -5.08 36.57 -21.10
CA MET A 1 -5.28 35.67 -19.94
C MET A 1 -5.02 34.23 -20.38
N LYS A 2 -3.90 33.62 -19.97
CA LYS A 2 -3.66 32.19 -20.20
C LYS A 2 -3.92 31.45 -18.88
N ARG A 3 -5.09 30.82 -18.74
CA ARG A 3 -5.35 29.88 -17.64
C ARG A 3 -4.67 28.56 -18.03
N ARG A 4 -3.45 28.32 -17.53
CA ARG A 4 -2.90 26.96 -17.47
C ARG A 4 -3.70 26.22 -16.40
N THR A 5 -4.62 25.37 -16.83
CA THR A 5 -5.12 24.29 -15.98
C THR A 5 -3.94 23.35 -15.75
N LYS A 6 -3.26 23.54 -14.62
CA LYS A 6 -2.28 22.58 -14.12
C LYS A 6 -3.09 21.31 -13.86
N SER A 7 -3.00 20.32 -14.74
CA SER A 7 -3.37 18.94 -14.39
C SER A 7 -2.66 18.65 -13.08
N SER A 8 -3.42 18.54 -12.00
CA SER A 8 -2.89 18.04 -10.74
C SER A 8 -2.49 16.59 -11.01
N SER A 9 -1.22 16.37 -11.35
CA SER A 9 -0.59 15.10 -11.07
C SER A 9 -0.80 14.82 -9.58
N PRO A 10 -1.22 13.62 -9.19
CA PRO A 10 -1.27 13.26 -7.78
C PRO A 10 0.10 13.56 -7.16
N GLU A 11 0.10 14.27 -6.04
CA GLU A 11 1.35 14.53 -5.34
C GLU A 11 1.97 13.17 -4.97
N PRO A 12 3.27 12.96 -5.23
CA PRO A 12 3.89 11.69 -4.92
C PRO A 12 3.76 11.46 -3.41
N VAL A 13 3.33 10.25 -3.06
CA VAL A 13 3.25 9.76 -1.69
C VAL A 13 4.57 10.08 -0.98
N ALA A 14 4.50 10.90 0.07
CA ALA A 14 5.68 11.45 0.74
C ALA A 14 6.30 10.44 1.71
N LEU A 15 6.92 9.39 1.18
CA LEU A 15 7.75 8.45 1.94
C LEU A 15 9.23 8.81 1.81
N GLY A 16 10.00 8.63 2.88
CA GLY A 16 11.46 8.66 2.81
C GLY A 16 12.00 7.58 1.85
N LYS A 17 13.23 7.75 1.34
CA LYS A 17 13.87 6.75 0.46
C LYS A 17 13.86 5.31 1.02
N PRO A 18 14.22 5.05 2.30
CA PRO A 18 14.19 3.69 2.84
C PRO A 18 12.76 3.13 2.98
N GLU A 19 11.81 3.97 3.39
CA GLU A 19 10.40 3.61 3.52
C GLU A 19 9.79 3.25 2.15
N MET A 20 10.10 4.04 1.12
CA MET A 20 9.66 3.79 -0.25
C MET A 20 10.25 2.47 -0.80
N ALA A 21 11.50 2.13 -0.45
CA ALA A 21 12.10 0.85 -0.87
C ALA A 21 11.37 -0.34 -0.24
N LEU A 22 11.05 -0.25 1.05
CA LEU A 22 10.31 -1.28 1.77
C LEU A 22 8.87 -1.42 1.24
N TRP A 23 8.21 -0.28 0.99
CA TRP A 23 6.87 -0.22 0.40
C TRP A 23 6.81 -0.84 -1.00
N ARG A 24 7.82 -0.58 -1.85
CA ARG A 24 7.92 -1.20 -3.18
C ARG A 24 8.18 -2.69 -3.14
N ARG A 25 9.02 -3.14 -2.20
CA ARG A 25 9.25 -4.58 -2.02
C ARG A 25 7.96 -5.28 -1.63
N LEU A 26 7.16 -4.70 -0.74
CA LEU A 26 5.82 -5.24 -0.41
C LEU A 26 4.90 -5.26 -1.64
N GLY A 27 4.94 -4.21 -2.46
CA GLY A 27 4.19 -4.17 -3.72
C GLY A 27 4.56 -5.31 -4.66
N ALA A 28 5.85 -5.61 -4.80
CA ALA A 28 6.32 -6.73 -5.61
C ALA A 28 5.81 -8.09 -5.12
N GLU A 29 5.79 -8.33 -3.80
CA GLU A 29 5.23 -9.57 -3.22
C GLU A 29 3.73 -9.74 -3.51
N LEU A 30 3.01 -8.64 -3.74
CA LEU A 30 1.56 -8.65 -4.01
C LEU A 30 1.22 -8.65 -5.51
N SER A 31 2.11 -8.14 -6.37
CA SER A 31 1.88 -8.06 -7.83
C SER A 31 1.81 -9.41 -8.54
N ASP A 32 2.33 -10.48 -7.94
CA ASP A 32 2.25 -11.83 -8.51
C ASP A 32 0.90 -12.54 -8.22
N GLY A 33 0.01 -11.91 -7.45
CA GLY A 33 -1.28 -12.47 -7.04
C GLY A 33 -2.48 -11.91 -7.80
N VAL A 34 -3.37 -12.79 -8.28
CA VAL A 34 -4.72 -12.40 -8.75
C VAL A 34 -5.69 -12.50 -7.58
N PHE A 35 -6.29 -11.38 -7.18
CA PHE A 35 -7.22 -11.30 -6.05
C PHE A 35 -8.67 -11.25 -6.53
N ASP A 36 -9.28 -12.43 -6.68
CA ASP A 36 -10.68 -12.59 -7.09
C ASP A 36 -11.65 -12.47 -5.89
N ARG A 37 -11.16 -12.67 -4.65
CA ARG A 37 -11.96 -12.69 -3.41
C ARG A 37 -11.24 -12.06 -2.22
N PHE A 38 -12.02 -11.58 -1.25
CA PHE A 38 -11.53 -10.90 -0.04
C PHE A 38 -10.64 -11.81 0.83
N ASP A 39 -11.06 -13.05 1.10
CA ASP A 39 -10.29 -13.99 1.92
C ASP A 39 -8.93 -14.33 1.28
N SER A 40 -8.90 -14.44 -0.07
CA SER A 40 -7.68 -14.66 -0.84
C SER A 40 -6.74 -13.46 -0.77
N PHE A 41 -7.30 -12.25 -0.72
CA PHE A 41 -6.53 -11.02 -0.52
C PHE A 41 -5.93 -10.95 0.89
N GLU A 42 -6.72 -11.20 1.94
CA GLU A 42 -6.22 -11.21 3.33
C GLU A 42 -5.10 -12.23 3.54
N ALA A 43 -5.27 -13.44 3.01
CA ALA A 43 -4.23 -14.47 3.05
C ALA A 43 -2.95 -14.03 2.32
N ALA A 44 -3.07 -13.35 1.18
CA ALA A 44 -1.93 -12.85 0.43
C ALA A 44 -1.20 -11.71 1.15
N LEU A 45 -1.92 -10.81 1.82
CA LEU A 45 -1.30 -9.79 2.68
C LEU A 45 -0.48 -10.45 3.80
N GLY A 46 -1.04 -11.48 4.43
CA GLY A 46 -0.34 -12.26 5.45
C GLY A 46 0.92 -12.96 4.92
N ALA A 47 0.82 -13.61 3.75
CA ALA A 47 1.95 -14.28 3.11
C ALA A 47 3.04 -13.28 2.67
N ALA A 48 2.66 -12.14 2.10
CA ALA A 48 3.59 -11.08 1.73
C ALA A 48 4.35 -10.56 2.97
N LEU A 49 3.66 -10.37 4.10
CA LEU A 49 4.29 -9.95 5.37
C LEU A 49 5.21 -11.01 5.97
N ASP A 50 5.01 -12.29 5.66
CA ASP A 50 5.88 -13.38 6.12
C ASP A 50 7.26 -13.35 5.42
N ALA A 51 7.38 -12.68 4.27
CA ALA A 51 8.66 -12.44 3.58
C ALA A 51 9.54 -11.36 4.24
N PHE A 52 9.04 -10.68 5.27
CA PHE A 52 9.74 -9.60 5.98
C PHE A 52 10.14 -10.01 7.40
N THR A 53 11.26 -9.45 7.86
CA THR A 53 11.70 -9.58 9.25
C THR A 53 10.77 -8.85 10.22
N ALA A 54 10.85 -9.15 11.52
CA ALA A 54 10.04 -8.47 12.54
C ALA A 54 10.29 -6.94 12.56
N GLU A 55 11.54 -6.51 12.39
CA GLU A 55 11.90 -5.09 12.32
C GLU A 55 11.30 -4.41 11.07
N GLU A 56 11.40 -5.05 9.91
CA GLU A 56 10.78 -4.57 8.67
C GLU A 56 9.26 -4.52 8.78
N ARG A 57 8.63 -5.50 9.44
CA ARG A 57 7.17 -5.50 9.69
C ARG A 57 6.75 -4.33 10.58
N ALA A 58 7.51 -4.03 11.64
CA ALA A 58 7.26 -2.87 12.49
C ALA A 58 7.42 -1.55 11.71
N ALA A 59 8.43 -1.45 10.83
CA ALA A 59 8.60 -0.30 9.95
C ALA A 59 7.44 -0.18 8.94
N LEU A 60 7.03 -1.28 8.31
CA LEU A 60 5.86 -1.34 7.43
C LEU A 60 4.60 -0.88 8.16
N GLN A 61 4.37 -1.33 9.40
CA GLN A 61 3.22 -0.90 10.19
C GLN A 61 3.17 0.63 10.35
N GLY A 62 4.33 1.27 10.61
CA GLY A 62 4.45 2.72 10.67
C GLY A 62 4.12 3.41 9.34
N ILE A 63 4.69 2.90 8.25
CA ILE A 63 4.43 3.37 6.88
C ILE A 63 2.94 3.29 6.56
N ILE A 64 2.32 2.11 6.71
CA ILE A 64 0.91 1.86 6.39
C ILE A 64 0.00 2.76 7.24
N SER A 65 0.32 2.94 8.53
CA SER A 65 -0.44 3.82 9.42
C SER A 65 -0.42 5.28 8.94
N GLY A 66 0.73 5.78 8.49
CA GLY A 66 0.84 7.12 7.90
C GLY A 66 0.06 7.25 6.59
N LEU A 67 0.19 6.27 5.70
CA LEU A 67 -0.53 6.24 4.41
C LEU A 67 -2.06 6.19 4.59
N ALA A 68 -2.55 5.44 5.58
CA ALA A 68 -3.97 5.33 5.87
C ALA A 68 -4.58 6.59 6.52
N ALA A 69 -3.74 7.44 7.12
CA ALA A 69 -4.14 8.69 7.77
C ALA A 69 -4.19 9.88 6.80
N ASP A 70 -3.15 10.04 5.97
CA ASP A 70 -2.91 11.31 5.24
C ASP A 70 -2.96 11.20 3.71
N GLY A 71 -3.07 10.00 3.11
CA GLY A 71 -2.90 9.79 1.66
C GLY A 71 -4.16 9.40 0.88
N ASP A 72 -4.15 9.65 -0.44
CA ASP A 72 -5.00 8.92 -1.37
C ASP A 72 -4.48 7.47 -1.46
N ALA A 73 -5.27 6.54 -0.93
CA ALA A 73 -4.90 5.14 -0.88
C ALA A 73 -4.60 4.54 -2.25
N ARG A 74 -5.21 5.05 -3.33
CA ARG A 74 -4.90 4.58 -4.69
C ARG A 74 -3.50 4.96 -5.10
N ASP A 75 -3.09 6.19 -4.81
CA ASP A 75 -1.73 6.65 -5.12
C ASP A 75 -0.70 5.95 -4.23
N ALA A 76 -1.05 5.65 -2.97
CA ALA A 76 -0.23 4.81 -2.09
C ALA A 76 0.05 3.43 -2.71
N TRP A 77 -0.98 2.72 -3.15
CA TRP A 77 -0.81 1.43 -3.82
C TRP A 77 -0.11 1.55 -5.17
N ALA A 78 -0.38 2.59 -5.95
CA ALA A 78 0.36 2.84 -7.19
C ALA A 78 1.86 3.06 -6.93
N ALA A 79 2.21 3.74 -5.84
CA ALA A 79 3.60 4.01 -5.47
C ALA A 79 4.38 2.76 -5.02
N SER A 80 3.71 1.73 -4.49
CA SER A 80 4.36 0.43 -4.23
C SER A 80 4.65 -0.34 -5.52
N GLY A 81 3.99 0.01 -6.63
CA GLY A 81 4.06 -0.78 -7.87
C GLY A 81 3.25 -2.07 -7.80
N ALA A 82 2.36 -2.21 -6.81
CA ALA A 82 1.41 -3.31 -6.73
C ALA A 82 0.38 -3.20 -7.87
N GLU A 83 0.26 -4.21 -8.73
CA GLU A 83 -0.72 -4.22 -9.84
C GLU A 83 -2.13 -4.62 -9.36
N ILE A 84 -2.61 -3.99 -8.29
CA ILE A 84 -3.91 -4.30 -7.68
C ILE A 84 -5.00 -3.41 -8.26
N GLY A 85 -6.02 -4.02 -8.85
CA GLY A 85 -7.20 -3.33 -9.34
C GLY A 85 -8.21 -3.03 -8.22
N PHE A 86 -8.44 -1.75 -7.91
CA PHE A 86 -9.45 -1.33 -6.93
C PHE A 86 -10.70 -0.73 -7.60
N GLY A 87 -11.89 -1.24 -7.22
CA GLY A 87 -13.17 -0.71 -7.71
C GLY A 87 -13.40 0.77 -7.36
N GLY A 88 -12.93 1.20 -6.19
CA GLY A 88 -13.06 2.57 -5.68
C GLY A 88 -11.87 3.03 -4.82
N PRO A 89 -11.77 4.34 -4.51
CA PRO A 89 -10.83 4.84 -3.49
C PRO A 89 -11.10 4.24 -2.11
N ARG A 90 -12.38 3.92 -1.82
CA ARG A 90 -12.77 3.22 -0.59
C ARG A 90 -12.15 1.83 -0.50
N ASP A 91 -12.11 1.08 -1.60
CA ASP A 91 -11.57 -0.28 -1.62
C ASP A 91 -10.05 -0.25 -1.45
N ALA A 92 -9.37 0.69 -2.11
CA ALA A 92 -7.94 0.93 -1.91
C ALA A 92 -7.61 1.26 -0.44
N ARG A 93 -8.46 2.08 0.21
CA ARG A 93 -8.31 2.39 1.63
C ARG A 93 -8.57 1.18 2.52
N MET A 94 -9.61 0.40 2.25
CA MET A 94 -9.89 -0.85 2.97
C MET A 94 -8.72 -1.82 2.87
N ALA A 95 -8.11 -1.94 1.70
CA ALA A 95 -6.92 -2.77 1.51
C ALA A 95 -5.74 -2.32 2.37
N LEU A 96 -5.48 -1.01 2.50
CA LEU A 96 -4.46 -0.50 3.43
C LEU A 96 -4.78 -0.84 4.89
N LEU A 97 -6.05 -0.72 5.29
CA LEU A 97 -6.47 -1.05 6.66
C LEU A 97 -6.34 -2.54 6.96
N MET A 98 -6.70 -3.41 6.01
CA MET A 98 -6.50 -4.86 6.16
C MET A 98 -5.02 -5.21 6.29
N LEU A 99 -4.18 -4.60 5.45
CA LEU A 99 -2.74 -4.79 5.53
C LEU A 99 -2.18 -4.31 6.87
N LEU A 100 -2.70 -3.20 7.41
CA LEU A 100 -2.33 -2.71 8.73
C LEU A 100 -2.69 -3.69 9.84
N GLU A 101 -3.91 -4.24 9.81
CA GLU A 101 -4.34 -5.24 10.79
C GLU A 101 -3.52 -6.53 10.67
N ALA A 102 -3.23 -6.98 9.44
CA ALA A 102 -2.36 -8.13 9.20
C ALA A 102 -0.94 -7.90 9.74
N ALA A 103 -0.37 -6.70 9.55
CA ALA A 103 0.94 -6.34 10.09
C ALA A 103 0.95 -6.35 11.63
N LYS A 104 -0.10 -5.82 12.27
CA LYS A 104 -0.25 -5.84 13.74
C LYS A 104 -0.40 -7.26 14.29
N ALA A 105 -1.11 -8.14 13.60
CA ALA A 105 -1.33 -9.52 14.04
C ALA A 105 -0.05 -10.38 13.99
N LYS A 106 0.96 -9.94 13.23
CA LYS A 106 2.25 -10.63 13.03
C LYS A 106 3.42 -10.01 13.81
N ALA A 107 3.15 -8.94 14.57
CA ALA A 107 4.13 -8.20 15.37
C ALA A 107 4.51 -8.92 16.68
#